data_AF-A0A162CVQ5-F1
#
_entry.id   AF-A0A162CVQ5-F1
#
_cell.length_a   1.000
_cell.length_b   1.000
_cell.length_c   1.000
_cell.angle_alpha   90.00
_cell.angle_beta   90.00
_cell.angle_gamma   90.00
#
_symmetry.space_group_name_H-M   'P 1'
#
loop_
_entity.id
_entity.type
_entity.pdbx_description
1 polymer ?
#
loop_
_entity_poly.entity_id
_entity_poly.type
_entity_poly.pdbx_seq_one_letter_code
_entity_poly.pdbx_strand_id
1 'polypeptide(L)'
;DRLQETNYLKCSGFSVLPRISFYPVHYSNLGEFFKQRETNDTMTPDWLTAEVIGVHIWNKLSYGEPVFRNSTQYYTQLARIHCPATFSIAPDVF
;
A
#
# COMPACT_ATOMS: atom_id res chain seq x y z
N ASP A 1 14.43 -16.22 -10.84
CA ASP A 1 14.80 -15.04 -11.68
C ASP A 1 15.31 -13.89 -10.83
N ARG A 2 16.65 -13.78 -10.69
CA ARG A 2 17.30 -12.59 -10.14
C ARG A 2 17.48 -11.58 -11.28
N LEU A 3 16.64 -10.55 -11.30
CA LEU A 3 16.93 -9.37 -12.10
C LEU A 3 18.26 -8.80 -11.57
N GLN A 4 19.29 -8.77 -12.41
CA GLN A 4 20.58 -8.19 -12.05
C GLN A 4 20.39 -6.72 -11.67
N GLU A 5 21.13 -6.29 -10.66
CA GLU A 5 21.18 -4.92 -10.18
C GLU A 5 21.42 -3.97 -11.37
N THR A 6 20.42 -3.15 -11.69
CA THR A 6 20.43 -2.26 -12.85
C THR A 6 21.09 -0.96 -12.40
N ASN A 7 22.40 -0.88 -12.62
CA ASN A 7 23.20 0.28 -12.30
C ASN A 7 22.73 1.50 -13.13
N TYR A 8 22.45 2.63 -12.47
CA TYR A 8 21.92 3.89 -13.04
C TYR A 8 22.65 4.34 -14.33
N LEU A 9 23.96 4.10 -14.41
CA LEU A 9 24.80 4.43 -15.57
C LEU A 9 24.48 3.60 -16.83
N LYS A 10 23.94 2.38 -16.70
CA LYS A 10 23.59 1.51 -17.84
C LYS A 10 22.23 1.86 -18.46
N CYS A 11 21.40 2.64 -17.80
CA CYS A 11 20.02 2.89 -18.22
C CYS A 11 19.73 4.37 -18.55
N SER A 12 20.74 5.16 -18.94
CA SER A 12 20.57 6.55 -19.42
C SER A 12 19.71 7.44 -18.51
N GLY A 13 19.89 7.33 -17.19
CA GLY A 13 19.13 8.09 -16.20
C GLY A 13 17.85 7.42 -15.69
N PHE A 14 17.53 6.21 -16.16
CA PHE A 14 16.44 5.39 -15.61
C PHE A 14 16.94 4.54 -14.44
N SER A 15 16.18 4.55 -13.34
CA SER A 15 16.43 3.69 -12.18
C SER A 15 15.34 2.62 -12.12
N VAL A 16 15.73 1.35 -12.03
CA VAL A 16 14.78 0.27 -11.73
C VAL A 16 14.69 0.13 -10.23
N LEU A 17 13.48 0.24 -9.69
CA LEU A 17 13.25 0.00 -8.28
C LEU A 17 13.26 -1.51 -7.99
N PRO A 18 13.71 -1.92 -6.79
CA PRO A 18 13.63 -3.32 -6.40
C PRO A 18 12.16 -3.76 -6.37
N ARG A 19 11.91 -5.06 -6.55
CA ARG A 19 10.54 -5.60 -6.58
C ARG A 19 9.71 -5.19 -5.35
N ILE A 20 10.33 -5.08 -4.19
CA ILE A 20 9.67 -4.69 -2.94
C ILE A 20 9.09 -3.27 -2.98
N SER A 21 9.62 -2.39 -3.84
CA SER A 21 9.08 -1.03 -4.01
C SER A 21 7.68 -1.00 -4.61
N PHE A 22 7.32 -2.03 -5.38
CA PHE A 22 5.97 -2.22 -5.90
C PHE A 22 5.46 -3.59 -5.49
N TYR A 23 4.83 -3.67 -4.33
CA TYR A 23 4.40 -4.94 -3.77
C TYR A 23 3.04 -5.37 -4.34
N PRO A 24 2.98 -6.44 -5.17
CA PRO A 24 1.70 -6.92 -5.68
C PRO A 24 1.02 -7.75 -4.58
N VAL A 25 -0.10 -7.26 -4.04
CA VAL A 25 -0.93 -8.10 -3.17
C VAL A 25 -1.86 -8.96 -4.03
N HIS A 26 -1.77 -10.28 -3.83
CA HIS A 26 -2.62 -11.23 -4.53
C HIS A 26 -4.10 -10.97 -4.22
N TYR A 27 -4.97 -11.10 -5.22
CA TYR A 27 -6.39 -10.70 -5.10
C TYR A 27 -7.13 -11.43 -3.96
N SER A 28 -6.72 -12.66 -3.62
CA SER A 28 -7.28 -13.43 -2.50
C SER A 28 -7.11 -12.73 -1.15
N ASN A 29 -6.12 -11.85 -1.03
CA ASN A 29 -5.77 -11.16 0.21
C ASN A 29 -6.30 -9.71 0.21
N LEU A 30 -7.06 -9.30 -0.81
CA LEU A 30 -7.56 -7.93 -0.94
C LEU A 30 -8.48 -7.53 0.22
N GLY A 31 -9.25 -8.46 0.76
CA GLY A 31 -10.13 -8.21 1.91
C GLY A 31 -9.38 -7.74 3.17
N GLU A 32 -8.10 -8.09 3.33
CA GLU A 32 -7.30 -7.66 4.49
C GLU A 32 -7.05 -6.14 4.50
N PHE A 33 -7.13 -5.46 3.34
CA PHE A 33 -7.02 -4.00 3.26
C PHE A 33 -8.18 -3.27 3.92
N PHE A 34 -9.37 -3.86 3.82
CA PHE A 34 -10.65 -3.26 4.20
C PHE A 34 -11.22 -3.90 5.46
N LYS A 35 -10.57 -4.93 6.00
CA LYS A 35 -10.96 -5.56 7.25
C LYS A 35 -10.92 -4.57 8.40
N GLN A 36 -12.09 -4.30 8.98
CA GLN A 36 -12.18 -3.52 10.20
C GLN A 36 -11.47 -4.28 11.32
N ARG A 37 -10.56 -3.56 11.98
CA ARG A 37 -9.71 -4.06 13.05
C ARG A 37 -9.98 -3.25 14.30
N GLU A 38 -9.73 -3.85 15.46
CA GLU A 38 -9.83 -3.14 16.73
C GLU A 38 -8.88 -1.93 16.74
N THR A 39 -9.29 -0.86 17.40
CA THR A 39 -8.53 0.40 17.43
C THR A 39 -7.15 0.26 18.09
N ASN A 40 -6.95 -0.78 18.89
CA ASN A 40 -5.68 -1.15 19.51
C ASN A 40 -4.85 -2.15 18.67
N ASP A 41 -5.33 -2.57 17.50
CA ASP A 41 -4.59 -3.46 16.62
C ASP A 41 -3.43 -2.70 15.96
N THR A 42 -2.22 -2.94 16.47
CA THR A 42 -0.99 -2.38 15.91
C THR A 42 -0.39 -3.26 14.81
N MET A 43 -1.11 -4.29 14.33
CA MET A 43 -0.60 -5.17 13.29
C MET A 43 -0.47 -4.38 11.98
N THR A 44 0.76 -4.33 11.50
CA THR A 44 1.13 -3.80 10.20
C THR A 44 1.58 -4.98 9.34
N PRO A 45 1.16 -5.08 8.07
CA PRO A 45 1.63 -6.16 7.21
C PRO A 45 3.14 -6.08 7.01
N ASP A 46 3.82 -7.23 6.97
CA ASP A 46 5.27 -7.31 6.72
C ASP A 46 5.70 -6.64 5.41
N TRP A 47 4.78 -6.52 4.45
CA TRP A 47 5.03 -5.85 3.18
C TRP A 47 4.92 -4.33 3.26
N LEU A 48 4.28 -3.74 4.27
CA LEU A 48 4.15 -2.27 4.40
C LEU A 48 5.43 -1.70 5.04
N THR A 49 6.50 -1.70 4.26
CA THR A 49 7.81 -1.18 4.66
C THR A 49 8.04 0.24 4.14
N ALA A 50 9.10 0.91 4.64
CA ALA A 50 9.51 2.21 4.13
C ALA A 50 9.96 2.21 2.65
N GLU A 51 10.21 1.03 2.07
CA GLU A 51 10.64 0.89 0.67
C GLU A 51 9.47 0.82 -0.31
N VAL A 52 8.25 0.54 0.18
CA VAL A 52 7.04 0.51 -0.64
C VAL A 52 6.69 1.93 -1.06
N ILE A 53 6.67 2.16 -2.37
CA ILE A 53 6.23 3.43 -2.96
C ILE A 53 4.80 3.38 -3.48
N GLY A 54 4.25 2.17 -3.65
CA GLY A 54 2.90 1.99 -4.19
C GLY A 54 2.40 0.56 -4.06
N VAL A 55 1.07 0.45 -3.96
CA VAL A 55 0.34 -0.81 -3.91
C VAL A 55 -0.72 -0.82 -5.01
N HIS A 56 -0.84 -1.95 -5.68
CA HIS A 56 -1.89 -2.17 -6.67
C HIS A 56 -3.07 -2.90 -6.03
N ILE A 57 -4.26 -2.34 -6.17
CA ILE A 57 -5.54 -2.96 -5.77
C ILE A 57 -6.44 -3.13 -6.99
N TRP A 58 -7.29 -4.14 -6.96
CA TRP A 58 -8.21 -4.45 -8.05
C TRP A 58 -9.52 -3.66 -7.90
N ASN A 59 -9.70 -2.62 -8.71
CA ASN A 59 -10.89 -1.74 -8.64
C ASN A 59 -12.22 -2.49 -8.60
N LYS A 60 -12.39 -3.55 -9.39
CA LYS A 60 -13.62 -4.35 -9.42
C LYS A 60 -13.89 -5.08 -8.09
N LEU A 61 -12.84 -5.48 -7.39
CA LEU A 61 -12.92 -6.23 -6.14
C LEU A 61 -12.93 -5.33 -4.90
N SER A 62 -12.42 -4.11 -5.00
CA SER A 62 -12.42 -3.13 -3.90
C SER A 62 -13.56 -2.13 -3.97
N TYR A 63 -14.44 -2.22 -4.98
CA TYR A 63 -15.52 -1.25 -5.16
C TYR A 63 -16.52 -1.33 -4.01
N GLY A 64 -16.73 -0.19 -3.33
CA GLY A 64 -17.68 -0.08 -2.23
C GLY A 64 -17.18 -0.60 -0.88
N GLU A 65 -15.93 -1.06 -0.80
CA GLU A 65 -15.30 -1.42 0.48
C GLU A 65 -15.06 -0.17 1.32
N PRO A 66 -15.60 -0.07 2.55
CA PRO A 66 -15.47 1.12 3.36
C PRO A 66 -14.08 1.24 3.98
N VAL A 67 -13.48 2.42 3.92
CA VAL A 67 -12.26 2.76 4.66
C VAL A 67 -12.58 3.77 5.76
N PHE A 68 -12.34 3.38 7.00
CA PHE A 68 -12.58 4.20 8.18
C PHE A 68 -11.31 4.96 8.56
N ARG A 69 -11.39 6.29 8.62
CA ARG A 69 -10.25 7.18 8.90
C ARG A 69 -9.60 6.91 10.26
N ASN A 70 -10.42 6.58 11.27
CA ASN A 70 -9.99 6.25 12.63
C ASN A 70 -9.86 4.74 12.87
N SER A 71 -9.35 4.01 11.88
CA SER A 71 -9.08 2.58 12.02
C SER A 71 -7.61 2.23 11.81
N THR A 72 -7.33 0.96 12.03
CA THR A 72 -6.06 0.26 11.80
C THR A 72 -6.13 -0.63 10.56
N GLN A 73 -7.12 -0.44 9.67
CA GLN A 73 -7.17 -1.05 8.34
C GLN A 73 -5.84 -0.82 7.60
N TYR A 74 -5.36 -1.81 6.85
CA TYR A 74 -4.08 -1.67 6.13
C TYR A 74 -4.14 -0.56 5.09
N TYR A 75 -5.30 -0.35 4.45
CA TYR A 75 -5.48 0.79 3.55
C TYR A 75 -5.32 2.12 4.29
N THR A 76 -5.94 2.27 5.46
CA THR A 76 -5.85 3.47 6.30
C THR A 76 -4.41 3.74 6.73
N GLN A 77 -3.68 2.71 7.17
CA GLN A 77 -2.27 2.85 7.51
C GLN A 77 -1.43 3.34 6.32
N LEU A 78 -1.63 2.72 5.15
CA LEU A 78 -0.94 3.08 3.91
C LEU A 78 -1.21 4.53 3.50
N ALA A 79 -2.48 4.93 3.46
CA ALA A 79 -2.88 6.29 3.06
C ALA A 79 -2.37 7.35 4.05
N ARG A 80 -2.40 7.05 5.36
CA ARG A 80 -1.92 7.95 6.41
C ARG A 80 -0.40 8.18 6.32
N ILE A 81 0.36 7.14 6.04
CA ILE A 81 1.84 7.19 5.98
C ILE A 81 2.31 7.81 4.65
N HIS A 82 1.79 7.35 3.52
CA HIS A 82 2.34 7.69 2.20
C HIS A 82 1.59 8.81 1.48
N CYS A 83 0.35 9.14 1.88
CA CYS A 83 -0.48 10.17 1.26
C CYS A 83 -1.05 11.19 2.28
N PRO A 84 -0.22 11.81 3.14
CA PRO A 84 -0.69 12.57 4.30
C PRO A 84 -1.56 13.79 3.91
N ALA A 85 -1.24 14.48 2.82
CA ALA A 85 -2.02 15.63 2.36
C ALA A 85 -3.45 15.21 1.96
N THR A 86 -3.59 14.17 1.13
CA THR A 86 -4.89 13.62 0.72
C THR A 86 -5.65 13.03 1.91
N PHE A 87 -4.96 12.28 2.79
CA PHE A 87 -5.57 11.67 3.97
C PHE A 87 -6.08 12.72 4.98
N SER A 88 -5.42 13.89 5.06
CA SER A 88 -5.83 14.96 5.97
C SER A 88 -7.23 15.50 5.69
N ILE A 89 -7.64 15.52 4.41
CA ILE A 89 -8.95 16.02 3.95
C ILE A 89 -9.96 14.90 3.68
N ALA A 90 -9.59 13.63 3.89
CA ALA A 90 -10.51 12.51 3.70
C ALA A 90 -11.65 12.58 4.74
N PRO A 91 -12.90 12.23 4.35
CA PRO A 91 -14.00 12.11 5.30
C PRO A 91 -13.77 10.95 6.28
N ASP A 92 -14.64 10.83 7.29
CA ASP A 92 -14.49 9.78 8.31
C ASP A 92 -14.63 8.35 7.74
N VAL A 93 -15.42 8.21 6.66
CA VAL A 93 -15.54 7.00 5.85
C VAL A 93 -15.40 7.38 4.38
N PHE A 94 -14.49 6.73 3.65
CA PHE A 94 -14.22 6.95 2.23
C PHE A 94 -14.01 5.65 1.46
#